data_AF-A0A528N021-F1
#
_entry.id   AF-A0A528N021-F1
#
_cell.length_a   1.000
_cell.length_b   1.000
_cell.length_c   1.000
_cell.angle_alpha   90.00
_cell.angle_beta   90.00
_cell.angle_gamma   90.00
#
_symmetry.space_group_name_H-M   'P 1'
#
loop_
_entity.id
_entity.type
_entity.pdbx_description
1 polymer ?
#
loop_
_entity_poly.entity_id
_entity_poly.type
_entity_poly.pdbx_seq_one_letter_code
_entity_poly.pdbx_strand_id
1 'polypeptide(L)' 'TGVVGVLRSGTGTRAIDLRAELDALPVVERTGLPYASRNEGVMHACGHDGHTAMLLGAARLLSQSRAFDGIVY' A
#
# COMPACT_ATOMS: atom_id res chain seq x y z
N THR A 1 -7.89 5.54 -10.61
CA THR A 1 -7.49 4.13 -10.81
C THR A 1 -7.19 3.52 -9.45
N GLY A 2 -7.28 2.19 -9.32
CA GLY A 2 -6.91 1.45 -8.11
C GLY A 2 -6.45 0.03 -8.46
N VAL A 3 -5.85 -0.65 -7.48
CA VAL A 3 -5.35 -2.03 -7.61
C VAL A 3 -5.91 -2.86 -6.46
N VAL A 4 -6.33 -4.09 -6.74
CA VAL A 4 -6.78 -5.06 -5.72
C VAL A 4 -5.94 -6.32 -5.87
N GLY A 5 -5.31 -6.76 -4.77
CA GLY A 5 -4.64 -8.05 -4.66
C GLY A 5 -5.56 -9.08 -4.02
N VAL A 6 -5.29 -10.37 -4.21
CA VAL A 6 -6.01 -11.43 -3.49
C VAL A 6 -5.01 -12.51 -3.09
N LEU A 7 -4.90 -12.77 -1.79
CA LEU A 7 -4.16 -13.90 -1.23
C LEU A 7 -5.13 -14.90 -0.63
N ARG A 8 -4.96 -16.17 -1.00
CA ARG A 8 -5.74 -17.30 -0.46
C ARG A 8 -4.81 -18.31 0.18
N SER A 9 -5.19 -18.82 1.34
CA SER A 9 -4.46 -19.88 2.04
C SER A 9 -5.43 -20.77 2.81
N GLY A 10 -5.16 -22.07 2.84
CA GLY A 10 -6.00 -23.07 3.50
C GLY A 10 -7.38 -23.26 2.86
N THR A 11 -8.38 -23.58 3.68
CA THR A 11 -9.76 -23.93 3.29
C THR A 11 -10.82 -22.96 3.82
N GLY A 12 -10.42 -22.06 4.72
CA GLY A 12 -11.28 -21.06 5.32
C GLY A 12 -11.89 -20.12 4.28
N THR A 13 -13.14 -19.75 4.49
CA THR A 13 -13.89 -18.85 3.59
C THR A 13 -14.01 -17.43 4.14
N ARG A 14 -13.53 -17.18 5.36
CA ARG A 14 -13.53 -15.86 5.99
C ARG A 14 -12.49 -14.97 5.31
N ALA A 15 -12.77 -13.67 5.29
CA ALA A 15 -11.95 -12.69 4.64
C ALA A 15 -11.73 -11.43 5.48
N ILE A 16 -10.58 -10.79 5.26
CA ILE A 16 -10.26 -9.44 5.72
C ILE A 16 -9.68 -8.63 4.55
N ASP A 17 -9.78 -7.30 4.64
CA ASP A 17 -9.23 -6.36 3.65
C ASP A 17 -8.16 -5.48 4.30
N LEU A 18 -7.03 -5.32 3.62
CA LEU A 18 -5.97 -4.40 4.00
C LEU A 18 -5.86 -3.31 2.93
N ARG A 19 -6.13 -2.07 3.34
CA ARG A 19 -6.26 -0.94 2.41
C ARG A 19 -5.22 0.15 2.68
N ALA A 20 -4.74 0.76 1.60
CA ALA A 20 -3.95 1.98 1.61
C ALA A 20 -4.39 2.91 0.48
N GLU A 21 -4.25 4.22 0.70
CA GLU A 21 -4.48 5.27 -0.28
C GLU A 21 -3.28 5.42 -1.24
N LEU A 22 -3.55 5.77 -2.50
CA LEU A 22 -2.54 5.90 -3.56
C LEU A 22 -2.33 7.34 -4.04
N ASP A 23 -3.17 8.28 -3.61
CA ASP A 23 -3.19 9.65 -4.11
C ASP A 23 -2.17 10.56 -3.43
N ALA A 24 -1.76 11.59 -4.17
CA ALA A 24 -0.95 12.70 -3.69
C ALA A 24 -1.80 13.97 -3.60
N LEU A 25 -1.23 15.05 -3.09
CA LEU A 25 -1.89 16.36 -2.98
C LEU A 25 -1.25 17.39 -3.93
N PRO A 26 -2.02 18.41 -4.38
CA PRO A 26 -1.50 19.52 -5.18
C PRO A 26 -0.73 20.53 -4.30
N VAL A 27 0.41 20.09 -3.77
CA VAL A 27 1.28 20.85 -2.88
C VAL A 27 2.71 20.82 -3.41
N VAL A 28 3.37 21.98 -3.45
CA VAL A 28 4.80 22.08 -3.77
C VAL A 28 5.61 21.49 -2.63
N GLU A 29 6.39 20.45 -2.90
CA GLU A 29 7.27 19.86 -1.90
C GLU A 29 8.44 20.80 -1.55
N ARG A 30 8.66 21.01 -0.24
CA ARG A 30 9.72 21.89 0.29
C ARG A 30 10.60 21.18 1.33
N THR A 31 10.65 19.86 1.28
CA THR A 31 11.38 19.03 2.24
C THR A 31 12.89 19.07 2.03
N GLY A 32 13.34 19.27 0.78
CA GLY A 32 14.76 19.19 0.40
C GLY A 32 15.33 17.76 0.43
N LEU A 33 14.47 16.74 0.50
CA LEU A 33 14.89 15.34 0.59
C LEU A 33 15.41 14.85 -0.77
N PRO A 34 16.37 13.89 -0.79
CA PRO A 34 16.94 13.37 -2.03
C PRO A 34 15.91 12.59 -2.88
N TYR A 35 14.79 12.18 -2.30
CA TYR A 35 13.67 11.51 -2.94
C TYR A 35 12.43 12.39 -3.08
N ALA A 36 12.59 13.71 -2.96
CA ALA A 36 11.50 14.66 -3.17
C ALA A 36 10.82 14.44 -4.54
N SER A 37 9.54 14.77 -4.59
CA SER A 37 8.70 14.65 -5.77
C SER A 37 9.36 15.28 -6.99
N ARG A 38 9.36 14.51 -8.07
CA ARG A 38 9.82 14.97 -9.39
C ARG A 38 8.69 15.65 -10.18
N ASN A 39 7.47 15.63 -9.66
CA ASN A 39 6.30 16.27 -10.25
C ASN A 39 6.07 17.60 -9.53
N GLU A 40 6.37 18.71 -10.21
CA GLU A 40 6.23 20.03 -9.62
C GLU A 40 4.78 20.31 -9.19
N GLY A 41 4.61 20.88 -8.00
CA GLY A 41 3.28 21.16 -7.43
C GLY A 41 2.51 19.94 -6.92
N VAL A 42 3.12 18.74 -6.89
CA VAL A 42 2.50 17.51 -6.37
C VAL A 42 3.41 16.85 -5.34
N MET A 43 2.85 16.44 -4.20
CA MET A 43 3.57 15.75 -3.12
C MET A 43 2.66 14.75 -2.40
N HIS A 44 3.19 13.59 -1.98
CA HIS A 44 2.53 12.74 -0.99
C HIS A 44 2.65 13.34 0.43
N ALA A 45 2.03 14.50 0.64
CA ALA A 45 2.14 15.24 1.89
C ALA A 45 1.38 14.60 3.08
N CYS A 46 0.59 13.55 2.83
CA CYS A 46 -0.13 12.77 3.84
C CYS A 46 0.44 11.36 4.07
N GLY A 47 1.57 11.02 3.45
CA GLY A 47 2.24 9.72 3.65
C GLY A 47 1.58 8.52 2.95
N HIS A 48 0.73 8.77 1.95
CA HIS A 48 0.05 7.70 1.18
C HIS A 48 1.05 6.81 0.41
N ASP A 49 2.19 7.36 0.01
CA ASP A 49 3.35 6.62 -0.49
C ASP A 49 3.87 5.61 0.55
N GLY A 50 4.03 6.04 1.80
CA GLY A 50 4.43 5.21 2.92
C GLY A 50 3.40 4.12 3.24
N HIS A 51 2.11 4.47 3.31
CA HIS A 51 1.02 3.50 3.51
C HIS A 51 1.02 2.42 2.43
N THR A 52 1.14 2.82 1.16
CA THR A 52 1.20 1.90 0.03
C THR A 52 2.41 0.98 0.11
N ALA A 53 3.59 1.52 0.42
CA ALA A 53 4.79 0.70 0.58
C ALA A 53 4.65 -0.33 1.71
N MET A 54 4.05 0.06 2.84
CA MET A 54 3.78 -0.84 3.96
C MET A 54 2.77 -1.93 3.59
N LEU A 55 1.69 -1.59 2.88
CA LEU A 55 0.70 -2.57 2.43
C LEU A 55 1.32 -3.62 1.49
N LEU A 56 2.14 -3.19 0.53
CA LEU A 56 2.87 -4.10 -0.36
C LEU A 56 3.86 -4.99 0.42
N GLY A 57 4.51 -4.44 1.46
CA GLY A 57 5.34 -5.21 2.38
C GLY A 57 4.57 -6.29 3.13
N ALA A 58 3.40 -5.96 3.67
CA ALA A 58 2.53 -6.92 4.34
C ALA A 58 2.05 -8.03 3.38
N ALA A 59 1.61 -7.65 2.17
CA ALA A 59 1.22 -8.62 1.14
C ALA A 59 2.35 -9.57 0.77
N ARG A 60 3.59 -9.07 0.63
CA ARG A 60 4.78 -9.90 0.40
C ARG A 60 4.98 -10.91 1.53
N LEU A 61 5.00 -10.46 2.78
CA LEU A 61 5.20 -11.34 3.94
C LEU A 61 4.10 -12.40 4.08
N LEU A 62 2.83 -12.03 3.84
CA LEU A 62 1.69 -12.94 3.85
C LEU A 62 1.78 -13.97 2.71
N SER A 63 2.18 -13.54 1.51
CA SER A 63 2.33 -14.44 0.36
C SER A 63 3.44 -15.49 0.55
N GLN A 64 4.49 -15.15 1.30
CA GLN A 64 5.63 -16.02 1.59
C GLN A 64 5.34 -16.98 2.74
N SER A 65 4.82 -16.46 3.86
CA SER A 65 4.55 -17.28 5.06
C SER A 65 3.30 -18.14 4.92
N ARG A 66 2.24 -17.60 4.28
CA ARG A 66 0.90 -18.19 4.20
C ARG A 66 0.36 -18.69 5.55
N ALA A 67 0.80 -18.09 6.65
CA ALA A 67 0.46 -18.46 8.01
C ALA A 67 -0.94 -17.91 8.40
N PHE A 68 -1.94 -18.22 7.57
CA PHE A 68 -3.35 -17.87 7.77
C PHE A 68 -4.24 -18.89 7.04
N ASP A 69 -5.50 -18.98 7.47
CA ASP A 69 -6.54 -19.80 6.83
C ASP A 69 -7.72 -18.90 6.45
N GLY A 70 -7.91 -18.64 5.15
CA GLY A 70 -8.86 -17.66 4.64
C GLY A 70 -8.38 -16.88 3.43
N ILE A 71 -8.93 -15.67 3.29
CA ILE A 71 -8.69 -14.75 2.18
C ILE A 71 -8.23 -13.40 2.74
N VAL A 72 -7.19 -12.83 2.15
CA VAL A 72 -6.79 -11.43 2.39
C VAL A 72 -6.93 -10.70 1.07
N TYR A 73 -7.69 -9.61 1.09
CA TYR A 73 -7.80 -8.62 0.03
C TYR A 73 -6.79 -7.50 0.28
#